data_AF-A0A4U2YHW3-F1
#
_entry.id   AF-A0A4U2YHW3-F1
#
_cell.length_a   1.000
_cell.length_b   1.000
_cell.length_c   1.000
_cell.angle_alpha   90.00
_cell.angle_beta   90.00
_cell.angle_gamma   90.00
#
_symmetry.space_group_name_H-M   'P 1'
#
loop_
_entity.id
_entity.type
_entity.pdbx_description
1 polymer ?
#
loop_
_entity_poly.entity_id
_entity_poly.type
_entity_poly.pdbx_seq_one_letter_code
_entity_poly.pdbx_strand_id
1 'polypeptide(L)'
;MPGHALDRPRYLDGELDLETVYRMLLEVASELSVTRDRLVLVEGLLAEQGLLDEERIERRAFDPEVAAALDADRKLLVARLAACVDDASAPDAG
;
A
#
# COMPACT_ATOMS: atom_id res chain seq x y z
N MET A 1 17.86 -7.86 -28.59
CA MET A 1 17.73 -6.56 -27.88
C MET A 1 16.51 -6.66 -26.98
N PRO A 2 16.65 -6.45 -25.66
CA PRO A 2 15.55 -6.58 -24.71
C PRO A 2 14.53 -5.48 -24.99
N GLY A 3 13.30 -5.87 -25.27
CA GLY A 3 12.21 -4.97 -25.68
C GLY A 3 11.86 -4.00 -24.57
N HIS A 4 11.96 -2.72 -24.90
CA HIS A 4 11.64 -1.57 -24.08
C HIS A 4 10.18 -1.63 -23.60
N ALA A 5 9.94 -1.20 -22.37
CA ALA A 5 8.61 -0.82 -21.91
C ALA A 5 7.97 0.10 -22.97
N LEU A 6 6.70 -0.15 -23.31
CA LEU A 6 5.97 0.61 -24.33
C LEU A 6 6.02 2.11 -24.00
N ASP A 7 6.27 2.95 -25.01
CA ASP A 7 6.40 4.42 -24.84
C ASP A 7 5.12 5.08 -24.31
N ARG A 8 3.97 4.38 -24.38
CA ARG A 8 2.67 4.76 -23.78
C ARG A 8 1.82 3.52 -23.46
N PRO A 9 1.96 2.92 -22.28
CA PRO A 9 1.16 1.77 -21.93
C PRO A 9 -0.19 2.21 -21.34
N ARG A 10 -1.28 1.87 -22.04
CA ARG A 10 -2.65 1.92 -21.52
C ARG A 10 -2.91 0.64 -20.74
N TYR A 11 -3.13 0.73 -19.43
CA TYR A 11 -3.43 -0.44 -18.60
C TYR A 11 -4.87 -0.53 -18.12
N LEU A 12 -5.64 0.56 -18.19
CA LEU A 12 -7.05 0.64 -17.79
C LEU A 12 -7.82 1.34 -18.92
N ASP A 13 -8.35 0.57 -19.88
CA ASP A 13 -9.23 1.04 -20.96
C ASP A 13 -10.70 0.72 -20.64
N GLY A 14 -11.65 1.18 -21.47
CA GLY A 14 -13.08 0.92 -21.27
C GLY A 14 -13.49 -0.56 -21.38
N GLU A 15 -12.57 -1.44 -21.80
CA GLU A 15 -12.70 -2.90 -21.74
C GLU A 15 -12.16 -3.49 -20.43
N LEU A 16 -11.57 -2.65 -19.57
CA LEU A 16 -11.05 -3.09 -18.30
C LEU A 16 -12.21 -3.54 -17.41
N ASP A 17 -12.18 -4.82 -17.13
CA ASP A 17 -13.09 -5.47 -16.22
C ASP A 17 -12.91 -4.91 -14.81
N LEU A 18 -13.80 -4.00 -14.42
CA LEU A 18 -13.94 -3.48 -13.05
C LEU A 18 -13.97 -4.61 -12.03
N GLU A 19 -14.48 -5.78 -12.40
CA GLU A 19 -14.46 -6.98 -11.57
C GLU A 19 -13.03 -7.47 -11.31
N THR A 20 -12.13 -7.38 -12.29
CA THR A 20 -10.70 -7.73 -12.14
C THR A 20 -9.99 -6.77 -11.17
N VAL A 21 -10.24 -5.46 -11.27
CA VAL A 21 -9.70 -4.48 -10.29
C VAL A 21 -10.25 -4.75 -8.90
N TYR A 22 -11.56 -5.01 -8.80
CA TYR A 22 -12.19 -5.33 -7.52
C TYR A 22 -11.62 -6.62 -6.91
N ARG A 23 -11.36 -7.64 -7.74
CA ARG A 23 -10.70 -8.88 -7.33
C ARG A 23 -9.29 -8.62 -6.82
N MET A 24 -8.49 -7.81 -7.51
CA MET A 24 -7.17 -7.41 -7.03
C MET A 24 -7.23 -6.68 -5.68
N LEU A 25 -8.19 -5.77 -5.49
CA LEU A 25 -8.38 -5.08 -4.22
C LEU A 25 -8.78 -6.05 -3.10
N LEU A 26 -9.64 -7.03 -3.39
CA LEU A 26 -10.03 -8.06 -2.43
C LEU A 26 -8.86 -8.97 -2.03
N GLU A 27 -8.01 -9.36 -2.98
CA GLU A 27 -6.79 -10.13 -2.68
C GLU A 27 -5.84 -9.32 -1.77
N VAL A 28 -5.62 -8.03 -2.09
CA VAL A 28 -4.80 -7.16 -1.23
C VAL A 28 -5.42 -7.01 0.16
N ALA A 29 -6.74 -6.83 0.25
CA ALA A 29 -7.44 -6.73 1.54
C ALA A 29 -7.34 -8.04 2.35
N SER A 30 -7.36 -9.20 1.68
CA SER A 30 -7.14 -10.51 2.29
C SER A 30 -5.73 -10.64 2.87
N GLU A 31 -4.70 -10.28 2.11
CA GLU A 31 -3.31 -10.32 2.61
C GLU A 31 -3.09 -9.32 3.76
N LEU A 32 -3.75 -8.16 3.71
CA LEU A 32 -3.72 -7.17 4.79
C LEU A 32 -4.38 -7.72 6.07
N SER A 33 -5.48 -8.46 5.97
CA SER A 33 -6.15 -9.05 7.12
C SER A 33 -5.27 -10.11 7.79
N VAL A 34 -4.62 -10.97 7.01
CA VAL A 34 -3.64 -11.94 7.52
C VAL A 34 -2.47 -11.25 8.22
N THR A 35 -1.98 -10.15 7.65
CA THR A 35 -0.89 -9.37 8.25
C THR A 35 -1.33 -8.75 9.58
N ARG A 36 -2.54 -8.19 9.64
CA ARG A 36 -3.13 -7.66 10.86
C ARG A 36 -3.26 -8.73 11.94
N ASP A 37 -3.81 -9.90 11.59
CA ASP A 37 -4.00 -11.00 12.54
C ASP A 37 -2.66 -11.51 13.10
N ARG A 38 -1.62 -11.56 12.25
CA ARG A 38 -0.25 -11.90 12.70
C ARG A 38 0.34 -10.86 13.64
N LEU A 39 0.10 -9.56 13.40
CA LEU A 39 0.55 -8.50 14.32
C LEU A 39 -0.12 -8.65 15.69
N VAL A 40 -1.43 -8.88 15.73
CA VAL A 40 -2.18 -9.12 16.97
C VAL A 40 -1.62 -10.34 17.74
N LEU A 41 -1.31 -11.43 17.02
CA LEU A 41 -0.70 -12.61 17.64
C LEU A 41 0.67 -12.29 18.25
N VAL A 42 1.52 -11.55 17.53
CA VAL A 42 2.86 -11.15 18.00
C VAL A 42 2.74 -10.24 19.22
N GLU A 43 1.84 -9.27 19.21
CA GLU A 43 1.56 -8.40 20.35
C GLU A 43 1.12 -9.20 21.57
N GLY A 44 0.21 -10.17 21.39
CA GLY A 44 -0.21 -11.08 22.46
C GLY A 44 0.95 -11.89 23.05
N LEU A 45 1.78 -12.51 22.20
CA LEU A 45 2.95 -13.27 22.65
C LEU A 45 3.95 -12.41 23.41
N LEU A 46 4.20 -11.17 22.95
CA LEU A 46 5.11 -10.26 23.63
C LEU A 46 4.53 -9.77 24.97
N ALA A 47 3.22 -9.54 25.04
CA ALA A 47 2.53 -9.19 26.28
C ALA A 47 2.56 -10.35 27.30
N GLU A 48 2.34 -11.59 26.87
CA GLU A 48 2.44 -12.79 27.72
C GLU A 48 3.83 -12.95 28.35
N GLN A 49 4.89 -12.56 27.62
CA GLN A 49 6.27 -12.56 28.13
C GLN A 49 6.61 -11.33 28.97
N GLY A 50 5.67 -10.39 29.16
CA GLY A 50 5.88 -9.14 29.88
C GLY A 50 6.82 -8.15 29.15
N LEU A 51 7.06 -8.36 27.85
CA LEU A 51 7.95 -7.52 27.04
C LEU A 51 7.24 -6.31 26.43
N LEU A 52 5.91 -6.30 26.50
CA LEU A 52 5.06 -5.33 25.85
C LEU A 52 3.90 -4.96 26.76
N ASP A 53 3.56 -3.67 26.75
CA ASP A 53 2.39 -3.11 27.42
C ASP A 53 1.53 -2.45 26.35
N GLU A 54 0.32 -2.94 26.19
CA GLU A 54 -0.65 -2.50 25.18
C GLU A 54 -0.93 -1.00 25.30
N GLU A 55 -1.06 -0.50 26.53
CA GLU A 55 -1.33 0.92 26.79
C GLU A 55 -0.12 1.81 26.44
N ARG A 56 1.09 1.24 26.40
CA ARG A 56 2.29 1.93 25.93
C ARG A 56 2.38 1.96 24.42
N ILE A 57 1.97 0.91 23.70
CA ILE A 57 1.96 0.92 22.21
C ILE A 57 1.04 2.02 21.70
N GLU A 58 -0.22 2.03 22.15
CA GLU A 58 -1.25 2.97 21.70
C GLU A 58 -0.84 4.44 21.89
N ARG A 59 0.00 4.70 22.91
CA ARG A 59 0.49 6.05 23.25
C ARG A 59 1.88 6.35 22.70
N ARG A 60 2.57 5.35 22.13
CA ARG A 60 3.93 5.53 21.61
C ARG A 60 3.84 6.10 20.20
N ALA A 61 4.19 7.37 20.08
CA ALA A 61 4.55 7.91 18.77
C ALA A 61 5.83 7.25 18.27
N PHE A 62 5.93 7.07 16.95
CA PHE A 62 7.21 6.76 16.31
C PHE A 62 8.21 7.85 16.67
N ASP A 63 9.45 7.45 16.95
CA ASP A 63 10.53 8.41 17.11
C ASP A 63 10.66 9.26 15.83
N PRO A 64 11.03 10.55 15.91
CA PRO A 64 10.95 11.47 14.77
C PRO A 64 11.66 10.99 13.51
N GLU A 65 12.79 10.29 13.67
CA GLU A 65 13.55 9.69 12.56
C GLU A 65 12.78 8.57 11.86
N VAL A 66 12.15 7.68 12.64
CA VAL A 66 11.31 6.59 12.11
C VAL A 66 10.06 7.16 11.45
N ALA A 67 9.42 8.14 12.08
CA ALA A 67 8.25 8.82 11.52
C ALA A 67 8.58 9.48 10.16
N ALA A 68 9.74 10.14 10.04
CA ALA A 68 10.19 10.75 8.80
C ALA A 68 10.48 9.72 7.70
N ALA A 69 11.11 8.60 8.03
CA ALA A 69 11.34 7.50 7.10
C ALA A 69 10.02 6.90 6.57
N LEU A 70 9.08 6.61 7.47
CA LEU A 70 7.75 6.11 7.11
C LEU A 70 6.95 7.10 6.26
N ASP A 71 7.09 8.40 6.51
CA ASP A 71 6.45 9.44 5.69
C ASP A 71 7.06 9.52 4.29
N ALA A 72 8.38 9.40 4.16
CA ALA A 72 9.06 9.33 2.87
C ALA A 72 8.61 8.10 2.06
N ASP A 73 8.53 6.94 2.70
CA ASP A 73 8.06 5.70 2.07
C ASP A 73 6.59 5.81 1.64
N ARG A 74 5.74 6.42 2.47
CA ARG A 74 4.33 6.66 2.14
C ARG A 74 4.18 7.61 0.95
N LYS A 75 4.97 8.69 0.90
CA LYS A 75 4.98 9.61 -0.25
C LYS A 75 5.42 8.91 -1.53
N LEU A 76 6.42 8.04 -1.44
CA LEU A 76 6.89 7.25 -2.58
C LEU A 76 5.82 6.28 -3.07
N LEU A 77 5.13 5.60 -2.15
CA LEU A 77 4.01 4.72 -2.47
C LEU A 77 2.86 5.48 -3.14
N VAL A 78 2.44 6.61 -2.57
CA VAL A 78 1.37 7.44 -3.14
C VAL A 78 1.76 7.97 -4.51
N ALA A 79 2.99 8.43 -4.71
CA ALA A 79 3.47 8.88 -6.01
C ALA A 79 3.43 7.74 -7.05
N ARG A 80 3.81 6.51 -6.68
CA ARG A 80 3.71 5.33 -7.55
C ARG A 80 2.26 5.01 -7.89
N LEU A 81 1.35 5.06 -6.91
CA LEU A 81 -0.08 4.82 -7.13
C LEU A 81 -0.73 5.90 -8.00
N ALA A 82 -0.41 7.18 -7.76
CA ALA A 82 -0.91 8.30 -8.55
C ALA A 82 -0.42 8.23 -10.00
N ALA A 83 0.84 7.85 -10.22
CA ALA A 83 1.37 7.61 -11.56
C ALA A 83 0.64 6.47 -12.30
N CYS A 84 0.01 5.53 -11.59
CA CYS A 84 -0.85 4.51 -12.21
C CYS A 84 -2.24 5.06 -12.62
N VAL A 85 -2.65 6.25 -12.18
CA VAL A 85 -4.00 6.82 -12.36
C VAL A 85 -4.00 8.11 -13.20
N ASP A 86 -3.02 8.99 -13.05
CA ASP A 86 -3.01 10.34 -13.66
C ASP A 86 -2.90 10.38 -15.20
N ASP A 87 -2.50 9.28 -15.84
CA ASP A 87 -2.50 9.17 -17.30
C ASP A 87 -3.92 9.14 -17.92
N ALA A 88 -4.99 9.15 -17.10
CA ALA A 88 -6.37 9.05 -17.56
C ALA A 88 -7.08 10.39 -17.88
N SER A 89 -6.49 11.56 -17.54
CA SER A 89 -7.30 12.79 -17.35
C SER A 89 -6.97 14.03 -18.20
N ALA A 90 -6.12 13.96 -19.23
CA ALA A 90 -5.89 15.11 -20.12
C ALA A 90 -6.76 15.01 -21.39
N PRO A 91 -7.61 16.02 -21.72
CA PRO A 91 -8.41 15.99 -22.94
C PRO A 91 -7.52 16.17 -24.17
N ASP A 92 -7.74 15.31 -25.17
CA ASP A 92 -7.05 15.31 -26.46
C ASP A 92 -7.07 16.70 -27.11
N ALA A 93 -5.91 17.31 -27.25
CA ALA A 93 -5.71 18.48 -28.10
C ALA A 93 -5.37 18.01 -29.52
N GLY A 94 -6.38 18.00 -30.39
CA GLY A 94 -6.27 18.24 -31.85
C GLY A 94 -5.66 17.14 -32.70
#